data_AF-A0AAV5HVI2-F1
#
_entry.id   AF-A0AAV5HVI2-F1
#
_cell.length_a   1.000
_cell.length_b   1.000
_cell.length_c   1.000
_cell.angle_alpha   90.00
_cell.angle_beta   90.00
_cell.angle_gamma   90.00
#
_symmetry.space_group_name_H-M   'P 1'
#
loop_
_entity.id
_entity.type
_entity.pdbx_description
1 polymer ?
#
loop_
_entity_poly.entity_id
_entity_poly.type
_entity_poly.pdbx_seq_one_letter_code
_entity_poly.pdbx_strand_id
1 'polypeptide(L)'
;MEVTANPWDLSRVAGGSSGGSAAAVSARQCVVSLGSDTGGSVRQPASFCDVVGLKPTYGRVSRFGLMAYASSLDASGCFGSSVTDAGILLHAISGHDRFDATSSKQEVPDYASQFISATFLKSRPLEGLRVGLIRETIDEGVDSGVKSVIHGAASHLEQLGCMVTEVSLPSFSLGLPAYYILASSESSSNLSRYDGVRYGNQVSADELNSLYEDSRAKGFGPEVKMRILMGTYALSAGYYDAYYKRAQQVRTLIWESFKAALDENDILISPAAPSAAYKIAKGLKTISKKVL
;
A
#
# COMPACT_ATOMS: atom_id res chain seq x y z
N MET A 1 14.23 -1.40 18.95
CA MET A 1 13.69 -1.66 17.60
C MET A 1 14.62 -0.95 16.64
N GLU A 2 15.32 -1.73 15.83
CA GLU A 2 16.21 -1.20 14.80
C GLU A 2 15.37 -0.73 13.61
N VAL A 3 15.81 0.35 12.97
CA VAL A 3 15.15 0.90 11.78
C VAL A 3 15.89 0.38 10.56
N THR A 4 15.21 -0.28 9.64
CA THR A 4 15.78 -0.62 8.34
C THR A 4 16.12 0.66 7.57
N ALA A 5 17.41 0.83 7.28
CA ALA A 5 17.91 1.96 6.51
C ALA A 5 17.75 1.73 5.00
N ASN A 6 17.69 2.83 4.24
CA ASN A 6 17.61 2.80 2.79
C ASN A 6 18.97 2.41 2.18
N PRO A 7 19.05 1.41 1.27
CA PRO A 7 20.32 1.02 0.64
C PRO A 7 21.00 2.13 -0.17
N TRP A 8 20.27 3.13 -0.65
CA TRP A 8 20.82 4.26 -1.40
C TRP A 8 21.39 5.38 -0.52
N ASP A 9 20.93 5.49 0.73
CA ASP A 9 21.42 6.44 1.73
C ASP A 9 21.06 5.91 3.12
N LEU A 10 22.05 5.37 3.83
CA LEU A 10 21.86 4.74 5.14
C LEU A 10 21.37 5.71 6.23
N SER A 11 21.37 7.03 5.97
CA SER A 11 20.77 8.02 6.87
C SER A 11 19.26 8.20 6.67
N ARG A 12 18.65 7.52 5.69
CA ARG A 12 17.24 7.65 5.29
C ARG A 12 16.45 6.37 5.50
N VAL A 13 15.12 6.52 5.58
CA VAL A 13 14.20 5.40 5.76
C VAL A 13 14.03 4.58 4.47
N ALA A 14 13.84 3.27 4.61
CA ALA A 14 13.43 2.39 3.50
C ALA A 14 11.92 2.47 3.15
N GLY A 15 11.18 3.36 3.81
CA GLY A 15 9.71 3.43 3.73
C GLY A 15 9.02 2.38 4.61
N GLY A 16 7.69 2.27 4.53
CA GLY A 16 7.00 1.13 5.15
C GLY A 16 5.50 1.00 4.88
N SER A 17 4.87 -0.04 5.45
CA SER A 17 5.44 -0.97 6.44
C SER A 17 6.42 -2.01 5.90
N SER A 18 6.41 -2.33 4.60
CA SER A 18 7.28 -3.37 4.00
C SER A 18 8.70 -2.87 3.66
N GLY A 19 9.28 -2.01 4.51
CA GLY A 19 10.61 -1.40 4.28
C GLY A 19 11.75 -2.42 4.22
N GLY A 20 11.70 -3.47 5.06
CA GLY A 20 12.65 -4.59 5.02
C GLY A 20 12.62 -5.33 3.67
N SER A 21 11.42 -5.63 3.17
CA SER A 21 11.22 -6.32 1.89
C SER A 21 11.78 -5.53 0.70
N ALA A 22 11.53 -4.22 0.66
CA ALA A 22 12.04 -3.34 -0.39
C ALA A 22 13.57 -3.17 -0.30
N ALA A 23 14.10 -2.92 0.90
CA ALA A 23 15.53 -2.75 1.13
C ALA A 23 16.32 -4.03 0.79
N ALA A 24 15.79 -5.22 1.10
CA ALA A 24 16.45 -6.48 0.79
C ALA A 24 16.61 -6.70 -0.74
N VAL A 25 15.58 -6.39 -1.52
CA VAL A 25 15.64 -6.47 -3.00
C VAL A 25 16.60 -5.41 -3.55
N SER A 26 16.47 -4.17 -3.08
CA SER A 26 17.32 -3.04 -3.49
C SER A 26 18.81 -3.29 -3.21
N ALA A 27 19.13 -3.83 -2.03
CA ALA A 27 20.47 -4.23 -1.64
C ALA A 27 20.94 -5.55 -2.25
N ARG A 28 20.16 -6.16 -3.15
CA ARG A 28 20.45 -7.44 -3.83
C ARG A 28 20.68 -8.62 -2.88
N GLN A 29 20.04 -8.60 -1.71
CA GLN A 29 20.05 -9.72 -0.76
C GLN A 29 19.07 -10.83 -1.19
N CYS A 30 18.05 -10.47 -1.97
CA CYS A 30 17.18 -11.40 -2.69
C CYS A 30 16.77 -10.78 -4.04
N VAL A 31 16.32 -11.62 -4.98
CA VAL A 31 15.83 -11.16 -6.30
C VAL A 31 14.41 -10.59 -6.20
N VAL A 32 13.59 -11.24 -5.38
CA VAL A 32 12.19 -10.87 -5.15
C VAL A 32 11.85 -11.02 -3.67
N SER A 33 10.84 -10.29 -3.21
CA SER A 33 10.32 -10.41 -1.85
C SER A 33 8.80 -10.16 -1.81
N LEU A 34 8.16 -10.61 -0.73
CA LEU A 34 6.75 -10.32 -0.47
C LEU A 34 6.61 -9.14 0.49
N GLY A 35 5.48 -8.45 0.38
CA GLY A 35 5.05 -7.44 1.33
C GLY A 35 3.53 -7.42 1.44
N SER A 36 3.01 -6.54 2.29
CA SER A 36 1.57 -6.27 2.39
C SER A 36 1.33 -4.78 2.16
N ASP A 37 0.29 -4.46 1.40
CA ASP A 37 -0.08 -3.08 1.08
C ASP A 37 -1.53 -2.84 1.51
N THR A 38 -1.72 -2.03 2.55
CA THR A 38 -3.04 -1.61 3.04
C THR A 38 -3.40 -0.19 2.57
N GLY A 39 -2.41 0.70 2.53
CA GLY A 39 -2.58 2.08 2.07
C GLY A 39 -1.48 2.58 1.14
N GLY A 40 -0.48 1.75 0.83
CA GLY A 40 0.74 2.11 0.11
C GLY A 40 1.98 1.38 0.63
N SER A 41 1.80 0.39 1.50
CA SER A 41 2.88 -0.27 2.24
C SER A 41 3.74 -1.23 1.43
N VAL A 42 3.48 -1.40 0.13
CA VAL A 42 4.42 -1.97 -0.86
C VAL A 42 4.92 -0.88 -1.79
N ARG A 43 4.01 -0.07 -2.36
CA ARG A 43 4.35 0.94 -3.39
C ARG A 43 5.27 2.05 -2.88
N GLN A 44 5.07 2.54 -1.65
CA GLN A 44 5.91 3.60 -1.09
C GLN A 44 7.33 3.11 -0.75
N PRO A 45 7.53 1.96 -0.06
CA PRO A 45 8.86 1.39 0.09
C PRO A 45 9.59 1.13 -1.23
N ALA A 46 8.85 0.67 -2.25
CA ALA A 46 9.41 0.43 -3.58
C ALA A 46 9.94 1.71 -4.23
N SER A 47 9.14 2.78 -4.17
CA SER A 47 9.55 4.12 -4.60
C SER A 47 10.78 4.62 -3.85
N PHE A 48 10.83 4.41 -2.54
CA PHE A 48 11.96 4.87 -1.72
C PHE A 48 13.25 4.08 -1.96
N CYS A 49 13.16 2.78 -2.26
CA CYS A 49 14.32 1.90 -2.39
C CYS A 49 14.73 1.63 -3.84
N ASP A 50 14.13 2.29 -4.83
CA ASP A 50 14.40 2.08 -6.27
C ASP A 50 14.23 0.62 -6.71
N VAL A 51 13.05 0.06 -6.42
CA VAL A 51 12.67 -1.30 -6.85
C VAL A 51 11.25 -1.30 -7.40
N VAL A 52 10.88 -2.35 -8.14
CA VAL A 52 9.49 -2.53 -8.58
C VAL A 52 8.68 -3.06 -7.41
N GLY A 53 7.56 -2.41 -7.09
CA GLY A 53 6.61 -2.87 -6.07
C GLY A 53 5.19 -2.89 -6.61
N LEU A 54 4.50 -4.02 -6.45
CA LEU A 54 3.18 -4.23 -7.00
C LEU A 54 2.19 -4.64 -5.91
N LYS A 55 1.11 -3.88 -5.78
CA LYS A 55 -0.09 -4.29 -5.05
C LYS A 55 -1.14 -4.74 -6.08
N PRO A 56 -1.52 -6.02 -6.13
CA PRO A 56 -2.52 -6.48 -7.08
C PRO A 56 -3.93 -6.00 -6.71
N THR A 57 -4.90 -6.30 -7.58
CA THR A 57 -6.33 -6.10 -7.29
C THR A 57 -6.71 -6.85 -6.01
N TYR A 58 -7.55 -6.25 -5.17
CA TYR A 58 -8.04 -6.90 -3.95
C TYR A 58 -8.71 -8.25 -4.30
N GLY A 59 -8.34 -9.31 -3.59
CA GLY A 59 -8.77 -10.68 -3.85
C GLY A 59 -7.96 -11.45 -4.91
N ARG A 60 -6.97 -10.84 -5.59
CA ARG A 60 -6.10 -11.56 -6.54
C ARG A 60 -5.15 -12.56 -5.85
N VAL A 61 -4.66 -12.20 -4.66
CA VAL A 61 -3.80 -13.02 -3.81
C VAL A 61 -4.52 -13.26 -2.50
N SER A 62 -4.54 -14.52 -2.04
CA SER A 62 -5.18 -14.90 -0.79
C SER A 62 -4.60 -14.14 0.41
N ARG A 63 -5.47 -13.79 1.35
CA ARG A 63 -5.12 -13.23 2.65
C ARG A 63 -5.07 -14.30 3.75
N PHE A 64 -5.33 -15.57 3.43
CA PHE A 64 -5.18 -16.65 4.40
C PHE A 64 -3.71 -16.76 4.84
N GLY A 65 -3.46 -16.67 6.15
CA GLY A 65 -2.11 -16.60 6.71
C GLY A 65 -1.51 -15.19 6.78
N LEU A 66 -2.14 -14.18 6.17
CA LEU A 66 -1.75 -12.78 6.36
C LEU A 66 -2.28 -12.28 7.73
N MET A 67 -1.39 -11.71 8.53
CA MET A 67 -1.77 -11.08 9.80
C MET A 67 -2.56 -9.79 9.51
N ALA A 68 -3.88 -9.86 9.62
CA ALA A 68 -4.77 -8.78 9.22
C ALA A 68 -4.54 -7.48 10.00
N TYR A 69 -4.36 -6.39 9.27
CA TYR A 69 -4.41 -5.02 9.77
C TYR A 69 -5.78 -4.42 9.47
N ALA A 70 -6.12 -4.20 8.19
CA ALA A 70 -7.44 -3.76 7.76
C ALA A 70 -7.96 -4.70 6.65
N SER A 71 -8.83 -5.62 7.03
CA SER A 71 -9.29 -6.75 6.21
C SER A 71 -9.86 -6.37 4.84
N SER A 72 -10.51 -5.21 4.72
CA SER A 72 -11.10 -4.73 3.46
C SER A 72 -10.13 -3.97 2.56
N LEU A 73 -8.89 -3.76 3.01
CA LEU A 73 -7.86 -2.96 2.34
C LEU A 73 -6.55 -3.73 2.13
N ASP A 74 -6.22 -4.65 3.04
CA ASP A 74 -5.02 -5.47 2.99
C ASP A 74 -4.94 -6.28 1.70
N ALA A 75 -3.82 -6.17 1.00
CA ALA A 75 -3.46 -7.06 -0.09
C ALA A 75 -1.99 -7.47 0.04
N SER A 76 -1.73 -8.76 -0.10
CA SER A 76 -0.36 -9.25 -0.30
C SER A 76 0.14 -8.76 -1.65
N GLY A 77 1.32 -8.15 -1.66
CA GLY A 77 2.01 -7.65 -2.84
C GLY A 77 3.43 -8.19 -2.91
N CYS A 78 4.15 -7.77 -3.95
CA CYS A 78 5.49 -8.25 -4.21
C CYS A 78 6.44 -7.12 -4.60
N PHE A 79 7.72 -7.38 -4.39
CA PHE A 79 8.83 -6.58 -4.87
C PHE A 79 9.70 -7.40 -5.82
N GLY A 80 10.27 -6.74 -6.82
CA GLY A 80 11.25 -7.35 -7.71
C GLY A 80 12.29 -6.33 -8.18
N SER A 81 13.46 -6.84 -8.56
CA SER A 81 14.52 -6.05 -9.22
C SER A 81 14.11 -5.55 -10.61
N SER A 82 13.11 -6.18 -11.22
CA SER A 82 12.55 -5.80 -12.52
C SER A 82 11.03 -6.04 -12.57
N VAL A 83 10.37 -5.47 -13.57
CA VAL A 83 8.93 -5.67 -13.82
C VAL A 83 8.64 -7.16 -14.11
N THR A 84 9.54 -7.82 -14.84
CA THR A 84 9.45 -9.25 -15.14
C THR A 84 9.53 -10.11 -13.87
N ASP A 85 10.50 -9.84 -12.99
CA ASP A 85 10.64 -10.60 -11.73
C ASP A 85 9.40 -10.45 -10.84
N ALA A 86 8.89 -9.21 -10.71
CA ALA A 86 7.68 -8.92 -9.95
C ALA A 86 6.45 -9.62 -10.56
N GLY A 87 6.34 -9.67 -11.90
CA GLY A 87 5.25 -10.36 -12.59
C GLY A 87 5.29 -11.87 -12.45
N ILE A 88 6.47 -12.49 -12.53
CA ILE A 88 6.66 -13.92 -12.27
C ILE A 88 6.24 -14.27 -10.85
N LEU A 89 6.70 -13.50 -9.86
CA LEU A 89 6.31 -13.72 -8.47
C LEU A 89 4.81 -13.51 -8.27
N LEU A 90 4.22 -12.45 -8.84
CA LEU A 90 2.79 -12.22 -8.75
C LEU A 90 1.99 -13.39 -9.33
N HIS A 91 2.39 -13.92 -10.49
CA HIS A 91 1.73 -15.08 -11.09
C HIS A 91 1.74 -16.28 -10.14
N ALA A 92 2.89 -16.58 -9.53
CA ALA A 92 3.07 -17.71 -8.63
C ALA A 92 2.22 -17.63 -7.34
N ILE A 93 1.92 -16.42 -6.85
CA ILE A 93 1.14 -16.23 -5.61
C ILE A 93 -0.34 -15.92 -5.86
N SER A 94 -0.73 -15.68 -7.11
CA SER A 94 -2.11 -15.32 -7.47
C SER A 94 -3.00 -16.54 -7.60
N GLY A 95 -4.29 -16.39 -7.30
CA GLY A 95 -5.28 -17.43 -7.52
C GLY A 95 -6.38 -17.48 -6.47
N HIS A 96 -7.44 -18.24 -6.78
CA HIS A 96 -8.50 -18.52 -5.83
C HIS A 96 -7.98 -19.43 -4.71
N ASP A 97 -8.37 -19.11 -3.47
CA ASP A 97 -8.09 -19.91 -2.29
C ASP A 97 -9.39 -20.19 -1.54
N ARG A 98 -9.69 -21.47 -1.33
CA ARG A 98 -10.87 -21.92 -0.60
C ARG A 98 -10.87 -21.49 0.88
N PHE A 99 -9.71 -21.15 1.44
CA PHE A 99 -9.59 -20.68 2.83
C PHE A 99 -9.76 -19.16 2.97
N ASP A 100 -9.86 -18.43 1.86
CA ASP A 100 -10.14 -17.00 1.83
C ASP A 100 -11.42 -16.72 1.03
N ALA A 101 -12.51 -16.44 1.77
CA ALA A 101 -13.80 -16.09 1.18
C ALA A 101 -13.78 -14.79 0.35
N THR A 102 -12.73 -13.98 0.46
CA THR A 102 -12.55 -12.75 -0.33
C THR A 102 -11.65 -12.94 -1.55
N SER A 103 -11.04 -14.12 -1.71
CA SER A 103 -10.23 -14.42 -2.89
C SER A 103 -11.12 -14.54 -4.13
N SER A 104 -10.69 -13.92 -5.22
CA SER A 104 -11.41 -13.90 -6.47
C SER A 104 -11.36 -15.27 -7.13
N LYS A 105 -12.48 -15.68 -7.73
CA LYS A 105 -12.57 -16.88 -8.58
C LYS A 105 -12.17 -16.61 -10.04
N GLN A 106 -11.83 -15.36 -10.37
CA GLN A 106 -11.33 -14.98 -11.69
C GLN A 106 -10.00 -15.68 -11.95
N GLU A 107 -9.85 -16.29 -13.12
CA GLU A 107 -8.61 -16.93 -13.53
C GLU A 107 -7.42 -15.96 -13.45
N VAL A 108 -6.23 -16.49 -13.17
CA VAL A 108 -5.00 -15.71 -13.13
C VAL A 108 -4.53 -15.51 -14.57
N PRO A 109 -4.42 -14.26 -15.06
CA PRO A 109 -3.86 -14.03 -16.38
C PRO A 109 -2.42 -14.55 -16.45
N ASP A 110 -2.04 -15.05 -17.62
CA ASP A 110 -0.63 -15.28 -17.92
C ASP A 110 0.07 -13.92 -18.05
N TYR A 111 0.70 -13.48 -16.97
CA TYR A 111 1.49 -12.25 -16.96
C TYR A 111 2.79 -12.42 -17.78
N ALA A 112 3.34 -13.64 -17.82
CA ALA A 112 4.61 -13.90 -18.47
C ALA A 112 4.51 -13.75 -19.99
N SER A 113 3.37 -14.09 -20.58
CA SER A 113 3.12 -13.90 -22.01
C SER A 113 3.20 -12.43 -22.47
N GLN A 114 3.13 -11.47 -21.53
CA GLN A 114 3.21 -10.04 -21.82
C GLN A 114 4.65 -9.50 -21.79
N PHE A 115 5.61 -10.27 -21.27
CA PHE A 115 7.02 -9.86 -21.22
C PHE A 115 7.72 -10.16 -22.54
N ILE A 116 7.60 -9.22 -23.48
CA ILE A 116 8.29 -9.27 -24.77
C ILE A 116 9.68 -8.62 -24.69
N SER A 117 10.67 -9.21 -25.36
CA SER A 117 12.02 -8.62 -25.44
C SER A 117 11.98 -7.28 -26.15
N ALA A 118 12.78 -6.32 -25.68
CA ALA A 118 12.93 -5.00 -26.28
C ALA A 118 13.29 -5.05 -27.77
N THR A 119 13.98 -6.11 -28.21
CA THR A 119 14.33 -6.34 -29.63
C THR A 119 13.13 -6.55 -30.55
N PHE A 120 11.96 -6.90 -30.01
CA PHE A 120 10.71 -7.08 -30.77
C PHE A 120 9.75 -5.89 -30.64
N LEU A 121 10.12 -4.86 -29.88
CA LEU A 121 9.30 -3.66 -29.76
C LEU A 121 9.37 -2.84 -31.05
N LYS A 122 8.20 -2.36 -31.48
CA LYS A 122 8.10 -1.33 -32.51
C LYS A 122 8.66 -0.01 -31.95
N SER A 123 8.92 0.97 -32.83
CA SER A 123 9.39 2.30 -32.43
C SER A 123 8.43 3.02 -31.45
N ARG A 124 7.12 2.80 -31.61
CA ARG A 124 6.05 3.31 -30.73
C ARG A 124 5.25 2.13 -30.18
N PRO A 125 5.78 1.41 -29.17
CA PRO A 125 5.18 0.15 -28.72
C PRO A 125 3.87 0.32 -27.96
N LEU A 126 3.53 1.55 -27.53
CA LEU A 126 2.33 1.87 -26.74
C LEU A 126 1.34 2.75 -27.52
N GLU A 127 1.42 2.74 -28.86
CA GLU A 127 0.57 3.53 -29.74
C GLU A 127 -0.92 3.28 -29.48
N GLY A 128 -1.66 4.36 -29.23
CA GLY A 128 -3.11 4.34 -29.01
C GLY A 128 -3.55 4.13 -27.55
N LEU A 129 -2.64 3.84 -26.63
CA LEU A 129 -2.95 3.71 -25.21
C LEU A 129 -3.27 5.07 -24.58
N ARG A 130 -4.40 5.17 -23.87
CA ARG A 130 -4.85 6.38 -23.17
C ARG A 130 -4.34 6.37 -21.74
N VAL A 131 -3.59 7.41 -21.36
CA VAL A 131 -2.99 7.53 -20.04
C VAL A 131 -3.44 8.83 -19.37
N GLY A 132 -4.08 8.72 -18.22
CA GLY A 132 -4.50 9.86 -17.41
C GLY A 132 -3.48 10.18 -16.31
N LEU A 133 -2.88 11.37 -16.30
CA LEU A 133 -2.10 11.89 -15.18
C LEU A 133 -3.03 12.56 -14.17
N ILE A 134 -3.07 12.05 -12.93
CA ILE A 134 -4.00 12.56 -11.91
C ILE A 134 -3.50 13.91 -11.38
N ARG A 135 -4.23 14.99 -11.68
CA ARG A 135 -3.82 16.37 -11.34
C ARG A 135 -3.66 16.59 -9.83
N GLU A 136 -4.59 16.08 -9.02
CA GLU A 136 -4.58 16.24 -7.56
C GLU A 136 -3.37 15.56 -6.89
N THR A 137 -2.60 14.75 -7.63
CA THR A 137 -1.38 14.09 -7.14
C THR A 137 -0.09 14.85 -7.43
N ILE A 138 -0.19 16.01 -8.07
CA ILE A 138 0.94 16.91 -8.38
C ILE A 138 0.72 18.34 -7.88
N ASP A 139 -0.27 18.54 -7.01
CA ASP A 139 -0.64 19.80 -6.37
C ASP A 139 0.36 20.21 -5.27
N GLU A 140 -0.04 21.14 -4.39
CA GLU A 140 0.73 21.58 -3.24
C GLU A 140 1.07 20.42 -2.28
N GLY A 141 2.32 20.41 -1.79
CA GLY A 141 2.82 19.36 -0.88
C GLY A 141 3.65 18.25 -1.55
N VAL A 142 3.80 18.26 -2.87
CA VAL A 142 4.69 17.38 -3.62
C VAL A 142 6.01 18.09 -3.95
N ASP A 143 7.14 17.43 -3.70
CA ASP A 143 8.47 17.98 -3.98
C ASP A 143 8.64 18.29 -5.47
N SER A 144 9.27 19.42 -5.80
CA SER A 144 9.49 19.85 -7.19
C SER A 144 10.24 18.82 -8.03
N GLY A 145 11.19 18.10 -7.43
CA GLY A 145 11.89 16.99 -8.08
C GLY A 145 10.95 15.84 -8.46
N VAL A 146 10.00 15.49 -7.60
CA VAL A 146 8.98 14.46 -7.89
C VAL A 146 8.05 14.92 -9.01
N LYS A 147 7.60 16.19 -8.97
CA LYS A 147 6.80 16.78 -10.07
C LYS A 147 7.54 16.71 -11.41
N SER A 148 8.83 17.06 -11.42
CA SER A 148 9.64 17.00 -12.64
C SER A 148 9.77 15.58 -13.18
N VAL A 149 9.98 14.58 -12.31
CA VAL A 149 10.11 13.17 -12.72
C VAL A 149 8.80 12.63 -13.30
N ILE A 150 7.64 12.90 -12.68
CA ILE A 150 6.37 12.39 -13.20
C ILE A 150 5.98 13.04 -14.54
N HIS A 151 6.26 14.33 -14.72
CA HIS A 151 6.09 14.97 -16.04
C HIS A 151 7.06 14.41 -17.08
N GLY A 152 8.31 14.12 -16.70
CA GLY A 152 9.26 13.44 -17.57
C GLY A 152 8.78 12.04 -17.98
N ALA A 153 8.19 11.28 -17.05
CA ALA A 153 7.60 9.97 -17.34
C ALA A 153 6.39 10.08 -18.28
N ALA A 154 5.52 11.08 -18.07
CA ALA A 154 4.41 11.37 -18.98
C ALA A 154 4.90 11.68 -20.40
N SER A 155 5.88 12.57 -20.56
CA SER A 155 6.47 12.88 -21.87
C SER A 155 7.16 11.67 -22.51
N HIS A 156 7.77 10.79 -21.72
CA HIS A 156 8.35 9.56 -22.24
C HIS A 156 7.26 8.59 -22.75
N LEU A 157 6.12 8.48 -22.06
CA LEU A 157 4.97 7.69 -22.53
C LEU A 157 4.40 8.23 -23.86
N GLU A 158 4.33 9.56 -24.03
CA GLU A 158 3.96 10.18 -25.31
C GLU A 158 4.92 9.80 -26.44
N GLN A 159 6.23 9.80 -26.17
CA GLN A 159 7.25 9.35 -27.14
C GLN A 159 7.08 7.88 -27.53
N LEU A 160 6.68 7.03 -26.58
CA LEU A 160 6.37 5.61 -26.82
C LEU A 160 5.03 5.39 -27.54
N GLY A 161 4.23 6.44 -27.71
CA GLY A 161 3.03 6.44 -28.54
C GLY A 161 1.71 6.63 -27.80
N CYS A 162 1.72 6.79 -26.48
CA CYS A 162 0.51 7.01 -25.69
C CYS A 162 -0.13 8.37 -25.97
N MET A 163 -1.43 8.47 -25.72
CA MET A 163 -2.12 9.74 -25.55
C MET A 163 -2.18 10.05 -24.06
N VAL A 164 -1.42 11.05 -23.61
CA VAL A 164 -1.38 11.43 -22.20
C VAL A 164 -2.23 12.67 -21.98
N THR A 165 -3.17 12.60 -21.03
CA THR A 165 -4.04 13.73 -20.66
C THR A 165 -4.04 13.92 -19.15
N GLU A 166 -4.26 15.14 -18.68
CA GLU A 166 -4.54 15.36 -17.27
C GLU A 166 -5.98 14.97 -16.94
N VAL A 167 -6.17 14.26 -15.83
CA VAL A 167 -7.46 13.85 -15.29
C VAL A 167 -7.65 14.45 -13.91
N SER A 168 -8.86 14.96 -13.62
CA SER A 168 -9.21 15.49 -12.30
C SER A 168 -10.02 14.46 -11.52
N LEU A 169 -9.56 14.17 -10.31
CA LEU A 169 -10.21 13.36 -9.30
C LEU A 169 -10.34 14.19 -8.00
N PRO A 170 -11.30 15.13 -7.89
CA PRO A 170 -11.39 16.03 -6.73
C PRO A 170 -11.55 15.31 -5.38
N SER A 171 -12.19 14.14 -5.41
CA SER A 171 -12.39 13.28 -4.23
C SER A 171 -11.11 12.60 -3.74
N PHE A 172 -10.01 12.63 -4.51
CA PHE A 172 -8.73 11.99 -4.17
C PHE A 172 -8.21 12.45 -2.80
N SER A 173 -8.30 13.74 -2.50
CA SER A 173 -7.87 14.34 -1.23
C SER A 173 -8.61 13.77 0.00
N LEU A 174 -9.81 13.21 -0.19
CA LEU A 174 -10.61 12.59 0.86
C LEU A 174 -10.13 11.16 1.18
N GLY A 175 -9.26 10.58 0.35
CA GLY A 175 -8.75 9.22 0.51
C GLY A 175 -7.97 9.02 1.79
N LEU A 176 -7.05 9.93 2.11
CA LEU A 176 -6.23 9.85 3.32
C LEU A 176 -7.06 9.83 4.62
N PRO A 177 -7.96 10.79 4.88
CA PRO A 177 -8.77 10.78 6.10
C PRO A 177 -9.72 9.57 6.14
N ALA A 178 -10.33 9.17 5.02
CA ALA A 178 -11.19 7.99 4.97
C ALA A 178 -10.40 6.70 5.29
N TYR A 179 -9.20 6.55 4.71
CA TYR A 179 -8.29 5.44 5.00
C TYR A 179 -7.98 5.34 6.49
N TYR A 180 -7.59 6.44 7.15
CA TYR A 180 -7.24 6.40 8.57
C TYR A 180 -8.42 5.98 9.45
N ILE A 181 -9.64 6.38 9.12
CA ILE A 181 -10.85 5.93 9.85
C ILE A 181 -11.07 4.44 9.60
N LEU A 182 -11.17 4.01 8.34
CA LEU A 182 -11.48 2.63 7.98
C LEU A 182 -10.42 1.66 8.51
N ALA A 183 -9.15 1.93 8.24
CA ALA A 183 -8.05 1.04 8.64
C ALA A 183 -7.89 0.99 10.16
N SER A 184 -8.09 2.10 10.87
CA SER A 184 -8.05 2.10 12.35
C SER A 184 -9.23 1.32 12.93
N SER A 185 -10.45 1.57 12.45
CA SER A 185 -11.66 0.83 12.86
C SER A 185 -11.49 -0.68 12.68
N GLU A 186 -11.12 -1.13 11.49
CA GLU A 186 -10.91 -2.55 11.23
C GLU A 186 -9.78 -3.14 12.08
N SER A 187 -8.67 -2.40 12.24
CA SER A 187 -7.56 -2.86 13.08
C SER A 187 -7.93 -2.98 14.56
N SER A 188 -8.79 -2.11 15.09
CA SER A 188 -9.25 -2.20 16.47
C SER A 188 -9.99 -3.51 16.75
N SER A 189 -10.71 -4.02 15.75
CA SER A 189 -11.38 -5.32 15.79
C SER A 189 -10.41 -6.47 15.51
N ASN A 190 -9.64 -6.40 14.42
CA ASN A 190 -8.70 -7.46 14.00
C ASN A 190 -7.66 -7.77 15.07
N LEU A 191 -7.12 -6.75 15.74
CA LEU A 191 -6.09 -6.87 16.78
C LEU A 191 -6.67 -7.20 18.17
N SER A 192 -7.99 -7.29 18.34
CA SER A 192 -8.61 -7.68 19.61
C SER A 192 -8.22 -9.09 20.05
N ARG A 193 -7.93 -9.99 19.08
CA ARG A 193 -7.52 -11.38 19.31
C ARG A 193 -6.17 -11.55 20.02
N TYR A 194 -5.34 -10.50 20.04
CA TYR A 194 -4.05 -10.51 20.73
C TYR A 194 -4.28 -10.15 22.18
N ASP A 195 -4.48 -11.19 22.98
CA ASP A 195 -4.81 -11.13 24.39
C ASP A 195 -3.78 -11.82 25.29
N GLY A 196 -2.85 -12.59 24.70
CA GLY A 196 -1.87 -13.38 25.43
C GLY A 196 -2.42 -14.71 25.98
N VAL A 197 -3.69 -15.06 25.71
CA VAL A 197 -4.30 -16.27 26.27
C VAL A 197 -3.93 -17.51 25.44
N ARG A 198 -4.07 -17.42 24.12
CA ARG A 198 -3.84 -18.56 23.20
C ARG A 198 -2.43 -18.58 22.62
N TYR A 199 -1.83 -17.41 22.44
CA TYR A 199 -0.52 -17.23 21.81
C TYR A 199 0.03 -15.82 22.06
N GLY A 200 1.31 -15.63 21.78
CA GLY A 200 1.98 -14.34 21.84
C GLY A 200 2.46 -13.98 23.25
N ASN A 201 2.63 -12.69 23.49
CA ASN A 201 3.12 -12.18 24.77
C ASN A 201 2.01 -12.19 25.82
N GLN A 202 2.27 -12.84 26.95
CA GLN A 202 1.37 -12.92 28.10
C GLN A 202 2.09 -12.35 29.32
N VAL A 203 1.41 -11.50 30.09
CA VAL A 203 1.90 -11.11 31.42
C VAL A 203 1.35 -12.04 32.49
N SER A 204 2.08 -12.22 33.59
CA SER A 204 1.49 -12.84 34.78
C SER A 204 0.54 -11.85 35.44
N ALA A 205 -0.69 -12.27 35.73
CA ALA A 205 -1.70 -11.49 36.44
C ALA A 205 -2.67 -12.44 37.16
N ASP A 206 -3.14 -12.02 38.34
CA ASP A 206 -4.09 -12.80 39.13
C ASP A 206 -5.54 -12.65 38.63
N GLU A 207 -5.84 -11.51 38.00
CA GLU A 207 -7.16 -11.16 37.48
C GLU A 207 -7.19 -11.12 35.96
N LEU A 208 -8.31 -11.56 35.38
CA LEU A 208 -8.47 -11.67 33.93
C LEU A 208 -8.40 -10.30 33.22
N ASN A 209 -8.95 -9.25 33.82
CA ASN A 209 -8.89 -7.90 33.24
C ASN A 209 -7.44 -7.39 33.18
N SER A 210 -6.69 -7.56 34.26
CA SER A 210 -5.26 -7.20 34.30
C SER A 210 -4.46 -8.01 33.28
N LEU A 211 -4.76 -9.30 33.12
CA LEU A 211 -4.14 -10.14 32.08
C LEU A 211 -4.31 -9.51 30.69
N TYR A 212 -5.53 -9.15 30.30
CA TYR A 212 -5.82 -8.55 29.00
C TYR A 212 -5.17 -7.17 28.83
N GLU A 213 -5.39 -6.28 29.79
CA GLU A 213 -4.95 -4.88 29.70
C GLU A 213 -3.43 -4.78 29.65
N ASP A 214 -2.73 -5.45 30.56
CA ASP A 214 -1.28 -5.36 30.67
C ASP A 214 -0.56 -6.11 29.55
N SER A 215 -1.07 -7.27 29.11
CA SER A 215 -0.50 -8.00 27.96
C SER A 215 -0.54 -7.15 26.70
N ARG A 216 -1.65 -6.47 26.46
CA ARG A 216 -1.83 -5.55 25.32
C ARG A 216 -1.02 -4.27 25.48
N ALA A 217 -1.01 -3.68 26.68
CA ALA A 217 -0.29 -2.43 26.95
C ALA A 217 1.22 -2.57 26.76
N LYS A 218 1.79 -3.72 27.19
CA LYS A 218 3.21 -4.05 27.02
C LYS A 218 3.53 -4.61 25.63
N GLY A 219 2.61 -5.37 25.04
CA GLY A 219 2.82 -6.02 23.73
C GLY A 219 2.75 -5.07 22.53
N PHE A 220 1.90 -4.04 22.59
CA PHE A 220 1.74 -3.10 21.47
C PHE A 220 2.58 -1.83 21.60
N GLY A 221 3.22 -1.47 20.50
CA GLY A 221 3.87 -0.17 20.34
C GLY A 221 2.88 1.01 20.34
N PRO A 222 3.36 2.24 20.54
CA PRO A 222 2.51 3.43 20.70
C PRO A 222 1.61 3.71 19.48
N GLU A 223 2.11 3.55 18.25
CA GLU A 223 1.31 3.77 17.03
C GLU A 223 0.15 2.77 16.92
N VAL A 224 0.40 1.49 17.25
CA VAL A 224 -0.64 0.45 17.23
C VAL A 224 -1.72 0.75 18.27
N LYS A 225 -1.33 1.11 19.50
CA LYS A 225 -2.29 1.50 20.55
C LYS A 225 -3.12 2.71 20.14
N MET A 226 -2.52 3.73 19.52
CA MET A 226 -3.23 4.90 19.02
C MET A 226 -4.28 4.53 17.96
N ARG A 227 -3.96 3.64 17.02
CA ARG A 227 -4.91 3.18 16.00
C ARG A 227 -6.05 2.35 16.59
N ILE A 228 -5.77 1.51 17.58
CA ILE A 228 -6.82 0.78 18.31
C ILE A 228 -7.77 1.77 19.00
N LEU A 229 -7.24 2.76 19.73
CA LEU A 229 -8.05 3.78 20.39
C LEU A 229 -8.93 4.57 19.41
N MET A 230 -8.34 5.07 18.32
CA MET A 230 -9.08 5.78 17.27
C MET A 230 -10.15 4.91 16.61
N GLY A 231 -9.82 3.64 16.33
CA GLY A 231 -10.74 2.70 15.70
C GLY A 231 -11.91 2.33 16.59
N THR A 232 -11.66 2.05 17.87
CA THR A 232 -12.70 1.77 18.87
C THR A 232 -13.61 2.97 19.06
N TYR A 233 -13.05 4.19 19.10
CA TYR A 233 -13.85 5.42 19.14
C TYR A 233 -14.74 5.57 17.89
N ALA A 234 -14.16 5.43 16.68
CA ALA A 234 -14.90 5.55 15.42
C ALA A 234 -16.01 4.49 15.25
N LEU A 235 -15.91 3.35 15.93
CA LEU A 235 -16.92 2.28 15.94
C LEU A 235 -17.90 2.36 17.11
N SER A 236 -17.68 3.25 18.07
CA SER A 236 -18.52 3.36 19.27
C SER A 236 -19.93 3.89 18.95
N ALA A 237 -20.89 3.48 19.78
CA ALA A 237 -22.26 3.97 19.70
C ALA A 237 -22.32 5.50 19.78
N GLY A 238 -23.11 6.12 18.92
CA GLY A 238 -23.20 7.59 18.78
C GLY A 238 -22.19 8.20 17.80
N TYR A 239 -21.08 7.53 17.51
CA TYR A 239 -20.04 8.02 16.60
C TYR A 239 -19.91 7.22 15.31
N TYR A 240 -20.39 5.97 15.28
CA TYR A 240 -20.33 5.08 14.12
C TYR A 240 -20.78 5.73 12.80
N ASP A 241 -21.95 6.38 12.80
CA ASP A 241 -22.51 6.98 11.59
C ASP A 241 -21.70 8.20 11.10
N ALA A 242 -21.18 8.99 12.04
CA ALA A 242 -20.41 10.20 11.75
C ALA A 242 -18.99 9.90 11.24
N TYR A 243 -18.39 8.78 11.67
CA TYR A 243 -17.02 8.41 11.31
C TYR A 243 -16.98 7.22 10.37
N TYR A 244 -17.22 6.00 10.86
CA TYR A 244 -16.98 4.78 10.08
C TYR A 244 -17.90 4.67 8.87
N LYS A 245 -19.21 4.89 9.04
CA LYS A 245 -20.17 4.88 7.91
C LYS A 245 -19.87 6.01 6.93
N ARG A 246 -19.52 7.20 7.42
CA ARG A 246 -19.17 8.34 6.56
C ARG A 246 -17.91 8.06 5.74
N ALA A 247 -16.88 7.46 6.33
CA ALA A 247 -15.67 7.06 5.62
C ALA A 247 -15.94 5.98 4.56
N GLN A 248 -16.87 5.04 4.81
CA GLN A 248 -17.32 4.09 3.78
C GLN A 248 -18.03 4.80 2.61
N GLN A 249 -18.86 5.80 2.86
CA GLN A 249 -19.48 6.59 1.79
C GLN A 249 -18.43 7.34 0.96
N VAL A 250 -17.42 7.91 1.61
CA VAL A 250 -16.29 8.56 0.92
C VAL A 250 -15.52 7.55 0.08
N ARG A 251 -15.28 6.33 0.57
CA ARG A 251 -14.66 5.25 -0.20
C ARG A 251 -15.45 4.96 -1.49
N THR A 252 -16.78 4.95 -1.44
CA THR A 252 -17.63 4.79 -2.62
C THR A 252 -17.43 5.93 -3.62
N LEU A 253 -17.46 7.18 -3.16
CA LEU A 253 -17.24 8.35 -4.03
C LEU A 253 -15.88 8.30 -4.74
N ILE A 254 -14.83 7.91 -4.01
CA ILE A 254 -13.49 7.74 -4.57
C ILE A 254 -13.50 6.62 -5.61
N TRP A 255 -14.08 5.46 -5.30
CA TRP A 255 -14.16 4.34 -6.24
C TRP A 255 -14.90 4.72 -7.53
N GLU A 256 -16.05 5.40 -7.41
CA GLU A 256 -16.82 5.88 -8.57
C GLU A 256 -16.00 6.85 -9.42
N SER A 257 -15.24 7.75 -8.79
CA SER A 257 -14.38 8.72 -9.49
C SER A 257 -13.26 8.01 -10.28
N PHE A 258 -12.58 7.04 -9.65
CA PHE A 258 -11.54 6.25 -10.33
C PHE A 258 -12.12 5.40 -11.46
N LYS A 259 -13.31 4.83 -11.28
CA LYS A 259 -13.99 4.05 -12.32
C LYS A 259 -14.31 4.92 -13.53
N ALA A 260 -14.93 6.09 -13.32
CA ALA A 260 -15.25 7.01 -14.42
C ALA A 260 -13.99 7.44 -15.19
N ALA A 261 -12.89 7.74 -14.49
CA ALA A 261 -11.62 8.06 -15.13
C ALA A 261 -11.03 6.89 -15.94
N LEU A 262 -11.19 5.65 -15.47
CA LEU A 262 -10.76 4.44 -16.19
C LEU A 262 -11.71 4.04 -17.33
N ASP A 263 -12.96 4.51 -17.35
CA ASP A 263 -13.83 4.36 -18.52
C ASP A 263 -13.29 5.20 -19.71
N GLU A 264 -12.64 6.33 -19.40
CA GLU A 264 -12.03 7.24 -20.38
C GLU A 264 -10.53 7.00 -20.65
N ASN A 265 -9.83 6.28 -19.77
CA ASN A 265 -8.39 6.04 -19.84
C ASN A 265 -8.05 4.58 -19.56
N ASP A 266 -7.06 4.03 -20.26
CA ASP A 266 -6.67 2.63 -20.05
C ASP A 266 -5.78 2.48 -18.80
N ILE A 267 -5.01 3.52 -18.48
CA ILE A 267 -4.13 3.58 -17.30
C ILE A 267 -4.21 4.97 -16.68
N LEU A 268 -4.14 5.04 -15.34
CA LEU A 268 -3.91 6.28 -14.60
C LEU A 268 -2.51 6.25 -13.98
N ILE A 269 -1.80 7.38 -14.05
CA ILE A 269 -0.47 7.55 -13.46
C ILE A 269 -0.47 8.65 -12.41
N SER A 270 0.35 8.47 -11.38
CA SER A 270 0.64 9.44 -10.33
C SER A 270 2.01 9.17 -9.73
N PRO A 271 2.63 10.12 -9.02
CA PRO A 271 3.75 9.80 -8.15
C PRO A 271 3.37 8.75 -7.11
N ALA A 272 4.28 7.80 -6.83
CA ALA A 272 4.07 6.79 -5.80
C ALA A 272 4.22 7.34 -4.36
N ALA A 273 4.94 8.45 -4.22
CA ALA A 273 5.12 9.21 -2.99
C ALA A 273 5.30 10.69 -3.33
N PRO A 274 4.95 11.63 -2.44
CA PRO A 274 5.06 13.07 -2.69
C PRO A 274 6.49 13.60 -2.55
N SER A 275 7.42 12.79 -2.04
CA SER A 275 8.82 13.15 -1.81
C SER A 275 9.75 11.95 -1.96
N ALA A 276 11.05 12.21 -2.02
CA ALA A 276 12.06 11.17 -1.86
C ALA A 276 12.13 10.64 -0.42
N ALA A 277 12.79 9.50 -0.22
CA ALA A 277 12.98 8.91 1.11
C ALA A 277 13.52 9.95 2.10
N TYR A 278 12.90 10.14 3.26
CA TYR A 278 13.31 11.15 4.25
C TYR A 278 14.33 10.61 5.26
N LYS A 279 15.05 11.51 5.94
CA LYS A 279 16.04 11.14 6.96
C LYS A 279 15.40 10.40 8.14
N ILE A 280 16.12 9.41 8.68
CA ILE A 280 15.75 8.75 9.92
C ILE A 280 15.85 9.80 11.04
N ALA A 281 14.72 10.17 11.66
CA ALA A 281 14.76 11.12 12.77
C ALA A 281 15.33 10.47 14.02
N LYS A 282 16.13 11.24 14.78
CA LYS A 282 16.62 10.81 16.11
C LYS A 282 15.42 10.51 17.01
N GLY A 283 15.25 9.23 17.38
CA GLY A 283 14.19 8.78 18.29
C GLY A 283 12.90 8.24 17.64
N LEU A 284 12.79 8.20 16.31
CA LEU A 284 11.67 7.49 15.66
C LEU A 284 11.81 5.98 15.90
N LYS A 285 10.91 5.45 16.74
CA LYS A 285 10.73 4.00 16.94
C LYS A 285 9.65 3.40 16.00
N THR A 286 9.01 4.24 15.18
CA THR A 286 8.01 3.84 14.17
C THR A 286 7.87 4.93 13.09
N ILE A 287 7.54 4.53 11.86
CA ILE A 287 7.50 5.36 10.65
C ILE A 287 6.48 6.50 10.80
N SER A 288 6.93 7.74 10.52
CA SER A 288 6.16 8.97 10.68
C SER A 288 5.16 9.20 9.54
N LYS A 289 4.01 9.75 9.93
CA LYS A 289 2.73 10.00 9.24
C LYS A 289 2.76 10.97 8.05
N LYS A 290 3.89 11.13 7.35
CA LYS A 290 4.00 12.17 6.31
C LYS A 290 3.68 11.74 4.88
N VAL A 291 3.31 10.49 4.63
CA VAL A 291 3.16 10.00 3.26
C VAL A 291 2.04 8.98 3.17
N LEU A 292 0.86 9.45 2.78
CA LEU A 292 -0.09 8.84 1.85
C LEU A 292 -0.97 9.95 1.28
#